data_AF-A0AAU4XQ70-F1
#
_entry.id   AF-A0AAU4XQ70-F1
#
_cell.length_a   1.000
_cell.length_b   1.000
_cell.length_c   1.000
_cell.angle_alpha   90.00
_cell.angle_beta   90.00
_cell.angle_gamma   90.00
#
_symmetry.space_group_name_H-M   'P 1'
#
loop_
_entity.id
_entity.type
_entity.pdbx_description
1 polymer ?
#
loop_
_entity_poly.entity_id
_entity_poly.type
_entity_poly.pdbx_seq_one_letter_code
_entity_poly.pdbx_strand_id
1 'polypeptide(L)' 'MEGTLVGALGRARARGELSADKGPAGPARFLAAFVQGLRVMGNVHAGRAFLESAVSSALVVLN' A
#
# COMPACT_ATOMS: atom_id res chain seq x y z
N MET A 1 -7.15 1.38 11.17
CA MET A 1 -6.57 0.92 9.89
C MET A 1 -5.18 1.49 9.67
N GLU A 2 -5.03 2.82 9.64
CA GLU A 2 -3.72 3.49 9.44
C GLU A 2 -2.66 3.08 10.48
N GLY A 3 -2.99 3.07 11.78
CA GLY A 3 -2.05 2.66 12.84
C GLY A 3 -1.52 1.21 12.70
N THR A 4 -2.35 0.29 12.20
CA THR A 4 -1.92 -1.10 11.93
C THR A 4 -0.92 -1.15 10.78
N LEU A 5 -1.14 -0.32 9.76
CA LEU A 5 -0.26 -0.19 8.59
C LEU A 5 1.08 0.44 8.96
N VAL A 6 1.05 1.52 9.76
CA VAL A 6 2.25 2.15 10.31
C VAL A 6 3.08 1.14 11.11
N GLY A 7 2.44 0.34 11.96
CA GLY A 7 3.12 -0.71 12.73
C GLY A 7 3.72 -1.82 11.85
N ALA A 8 3.02 -2.25 10.79
CA ALA A 8 3.53 -3.26 9.86
C ALA A 8 4.72 -2.74 9.04
N LEU A 9 4.63 -1.51 8.52
CA LEU A 9 5.69 -0.86 7.76
C LEU A 9 6.90 -0.52 8.63
N GLY A 10 6.69 -0.15 9.90
CA GLY A 10 7.77 0.02 10.88
C GLY A 10 8.58 -1.26 11.09
N ARG A 11 7.91 -2.42 11.15
CA ARG A 11 8.59 -3.72 11.25
C ARG A 11 9.33 -4.11 9.97
N ALA A 12 8.75 -3.85 8.80
CA ALA A 12 9.42 -4.09 7.52
C ALA A 12 10.68 -3.23 7.37
N ARG A 13 10.64 -1.96 7.76
CA ARG A 13 11.82 -1.08 7.83
C ARG A 13 12.88 -1.61 8.81
N ALA A 14 12.47 -2.06 9.99
CA ALA A 14 13.38 -2.64 10.97
C ALA A 14 14.08 -3.91 10.46
N ARG A 15 13.47 -4.62 9.50
CA ARG A 15 14.05 -5.78 8.81
C ARG A 15 14.85 -5.45 7.55
N GLY A 16 14.95 -4.17 7.17
CA GLY A 16 15.62 -3.74 5.95
C GLY A 16 14.83 -4.04 4.67
N GLU A 17 13.55 -4.41 4.79
CA GLU A 17 12.64 -4.72 3.66
C GLU A 17 12.08 -3.44 3.01
N LEU A 18 12.35 -2.26 3.59
CA LEU A 18 11.97 -0.96 3.07
C LEU A 18 13.19 -0.04 3.01
N SER A 19 13.33 0.69 1.89
CA SER A 19 14.40 1.65 1.69
C SER A 19 14.44 2.72 2.79
N ALA A 20 15.63 2.99 3.34
CA ALA A 20 15.83 3.81 4.53
C ALA A 20 15.38 5.28 4.38
N ASP A 21 15.28 5.73 3.13
CA ASP A 21 14.96 7.10 2.71
C ASP A 21 13.46 7.45 2.87
N LYS A 22 12.57 6.45 2.83
CA LYS A 22 11.12 6.66 3.00
C LYS A 22 10.76 6.54 4.49
N GLY A 23 10.48 7.66 5.15
CA GLY A 23 9.90 7.66 6.49
C GLY A 23 8.60 6.84 6.52
N PRO A 24 8.32 6.03 7.57
CA PRO A 24 7.29 4.98 7.55
C PRO A 24 5.85 5.51 7.40
N ALA A 25 5.61 6.79 7.68
CA ALA A 25 4.29 7.41 7.60
C ALA A 25 3.81 7.66 6.16
N GLY A 26 4.71 8.03 5.24
CA GLY A 26 4.36 8.30 3.84
C GLY A 26 3.79 7.07 3.12
N PRO A 27 4.51 5.93 3.15
CA PRO A 27 4.02 4.65 2.62
C PRO A 27 2.73 4.17 3.28
N ALA A 28 2.58 4.36 4.60
CA ALA A 28 1.36 3.97 5.32
C ALA A 28 0.14 4.76 4.85
N ARG A 29 0.28 6.07 4.70
CA ARG A 29 -0.80 6.93 4.23
C ARG A 29 -1.18 6.64 2.77
N PHE A 30 -0.19 6.42 1.91
CA PHE A 30 -0.40 5.99 0.53
C PHE A 30 -1.20 4.69 0.47
N LEU A 31 -0.77 3.67 1.21
CA LEU A 31 -1.36 2.34 1.13
C LEU A 31 -2.78 2.31 1.73
N ALA A 32 -3.04 3.12 2.77
CA ALA A 32 -4.38 3.32 3.29
C ALA A 32 -5.32 3.95 2.24
N ALA A 33 -4.90 5.03 1.58
CA ALA A 33 -5.67 5.69 0.52
C ALA A 33 -5.88 4.76 -0.69
N PHE A 34 -4.86 3.98 -1.07
CA PHE A 34 -4.93 3.03 -2.16
C PHE A 34 -5.96 1.93 -1.92
N VAL A 35 -5.97 1.32 -0.72
CA VAL A 35 -6.97 0.29 -0.35
C VAL A 35 -8.39 0.87 -0.32
N GLN A 36 -8.56 2.13 0.10
CA GLN A 36 -9.85 2.82 0.00
C GLN A 36 -10.29 2.98 -1.46
N GLY A 37 -9.38 3.40 -2.35
CA GLY A 37 -9.63 3.49 -3.78
C GLY A 37 -10.02 2.15 -4.41
N LEU A 38 -9.35 1.05 -4.06
CA LEU A 38 -9.70 -0.29 -4.54
C LEU A 38 -11.12 -0.72 -4.15
N ARG A 39 -11.57 -0.39 -2.93
CA ARG A 39 -12.95 -0.68 -2.51
C ARG A 39 -13.97 0.07 -3.36
N VAL A 40 -13.69 1.33 -3.70
CA VAL A 40 -14.54 2.11 -4.62
C VAL A 40 -14.54 1.50 -6.02
N MET A 41 -13.37 1.11 -6.53
CA MET A 41 -13.24 0.50 -7.86
C MET A 41 -13.94 -0.87 -7.95
N GLY A 42 -13.92 -1.66 -6.89
CA GLY A 42 -14.68 -2.91 -6.81
C GLY A 42 -16.19 -2.70 -6.92
N ASN A 43 -16.72 -1.61 -6.34
CA ASN A 43 -18.14 -1.29 -6.42
C ASN A 43 -18.60 -0.90 -7.83
N VAL A 44 -17.71 -0.36 -8.67
CA VAL A 44 -18.01 -0.02 -10.07
C VAL A 44 -17.71 -1.17 -11.05
N HIS A 45 -17.61 -2.41 -10.55
CA HIS A 45 -17.31 -3.62 -11.33
C HIS A 45 -16.01 -3.54 -12.12
N ALA A 46 -14.98 -2.87 -11.58
CA ALA A 46 -13.65 -2.94 -12.16
C ALA A 46 -13.20 -4.41 -12.23
N GLY A 47 -12.73 -4.85 -13.41
CA GLY A 47 -12.34 -6.24 -13.64
C GLY A 47 -11.20 -6.67 -12.71
N ARG A 48 -11.21 -7.95 -12.31
CA ARG A 48 -10.20 -8.53 -11.41
C ARG A 48 -8.76 -8.25 -11.85
N ALA A 49 -8.49 -8.40 -13.15
CA ALA A 49 -7.17 -8.15 -13.73
C ALA A 49 -6.70 -6.68 -13.56
N PHE A 50 -7.63 -5.72 -13.61
CA PHE A 50 -7.31 -4.32 -13.37
C PHE A 50 -6.91 -4.09 -11.91
N LEU A 51 -7.66 -4.67 -10.96
CA LEU A 51 -7.37 -4.55 -9.53
C LEU A 51 -6.02 -5.20 -9.18
N GLU A 52 -5.72 -6.37 -9.75
CA GLU A 52 -4.44 -7.06 -9.56
C GLU A 52 -3.26 -6.26 -10.13
N SER A 53 -3.42 -5.71 -11.35
CA SER A 53 -2.42 -4.84 -11.97
C SER A 53 -2.15 -3.60 -11.11
N ALA A 54 -3.21 -2.94 -10.62
CA ALA A 54 -3.09 -1.78 -9.74
C ALA A 54 -2.34 -2.10 -8.44
N VAL A 55 -2.63 -3.26 -7.83
CA VAL A 55 -1.92 -3.73 -6.62
C VAL A 55 -0.45 -3.97 -6.92
N SER A 56 -0.14 -4.65 -8.03
CA SER A 56 1.25 -4.90 -8.44
C SER A 56 2.02 -3.60 -8.64
N SER A 57 1.44 -2.60 -9.31
CA SER A 57 2.07 -1.29 -9.50
C SER A 57 2.29 -0.55 -8.19
N ALA A 58 1.32 -0.58 -7.27
CA ALA A 58 1.43 0.08 -5.97
C ALA A 58 2.56 -0.52 -5.11
N LEU A 59 2.78 -1.83 -5.18
CA LEU A 59 3.85 -2.51 -4.44
C LEU A 59 5.24 -2.19 -5.00
N VAL A 60 5.38 -2.03 -6.32
CA VAL A 60 6.67 -1.62 -6.94
C VAL A 60 7.12 -0.24 -6.42
N VAL A 61 6.18 0.68 -6.18
CA VAL A 61 6.47 2.02 -5.65
C VAL A 61 6.96 2.01 -4.20
N LEU A 62 6.77 0.90 -3.47
CA LEU A 62 7.23 0.76 -2.08
C LEU A 62 8.67 0.25 -1.97
N ASN A 63 9.20 -0.37 -3.02
CA ASN A 63 10.62 -0.69 -3.13
C ASN A 63 11.46 0.59 -3.39
#